data_AF-A0AA85JWD3-F1
#
_entry.id   AF-A0AA85JWD3-F1
#
_cell.length_a   1.000
_cell.length_b   1.000
_cell.length_c   1.000
_cell.angle_alpha   90.00
_cell.angle_beta   90.00
_cell.angle_gamma   90.00
#
_symmetry.space_group_name_H-M   'P 1'
#
loop_
_entity.id
_entity.type
_entity.pdbx_description
1 polymer ?
#
loop_
_entity_poly.entity_id
_entity_poly.type
_entity_poly.pdbx_seq_one_letter_code
_entity_poly.pdbx_strand_id
1 'polypeptide(L)'
;MYQQTIMNIQSVNVQRIIFLIFFLIFLSLCLLSLNGYIVIKNVWFIFTPLWIWNILVFTSLISLSIIKCARLTKFFVFYCIYQVHIFLFQMFICLKLESNTFPWCVVLIPVFGLCLLGFLTVTKDFRRLNVYELEVFLSLNLPCIILIGLRLDNCIHWSWAVILIPFWITMAFLVVQLLHGLFLVAILCGSNHFEQKDRNQTIIRITGYSSVAFSFLIFSIFLVCKLDKIHSFTYVEIFSPLIISVILMLILTVFTEYPNSIIFEALHTLHGENSSPGYFSGTQ
;
A
#
# COMPACT_ATOMS: atom_id res chain seq x y z
N MET A 1 11.20 -24.31 -8.53
CA MET A 1 9.91 -23.61 -8.32
C MET A 1 9.84 -22.97 -6.93
N TYR A 2 10.17 -23.68 -5.84
CA TYR A 2 10.13 -23.16 -4.45
C TYR A 2 11.11 -22.01 -4.15
N GLN A 3 12.38 -22.10 -4.56
CA GLN A 3 13.36 -21.00 -4.42
C GLN A 3 12.91 -19.73 -5.15
N GLN A 4 12.17 -19.88 -6.25
CA GLN A 4 11.64 -18.76 -7.02
C GLN A 4 10.54 -18.01 -6.26
N THR A 5 9.70 -18.74 -5.52
CA THR A 5 8.61 -18.17 -4.72
C THR A 5 9.13 -17.44 -3.48
N ILE A 6 10.16 -18.00 -2.82
CA ILE A 6 10.80 -17.39 -1.64
C ILE A 6 11.53 -16.08 -2.02
N MET A 7 12.32 -16.09 -3.11
CA MET A 7 12.94 -14.86 -3.62
C MET A 7 11.91 -13.81 -4.06
N ASN A 8 10.77 -14.24 -4.60
CA ASN A 8 9.70 -13.32 -5.02
C ASN A 8 9.03 -12.64 -3.81
N ILE A 9 8.77 -13.38 -2.72
CA ILE A 9 8.14 -12.84 -1.51
C ILE A 9 9.06 -11.83 -0.80
N GLN A 10 10.35 -12.15 -0.64
CA GLN A 10 11.32 -11.22 -0.07
C GLN A 10 11.45 -9.95 -0.93
N SER A 11 11.42 -10.07 -2.26
CA SER A 11 11.50 -8.90 -3.14
C SER A 11 10.29 -7.96 -3.01
N VAL A 12 9.08 -8.50 -2.81
CA VAL A 12 7.84 -7.71 -2.69
C VAL A 12 7.81 -6.93 -1.38
N ASN A 13 8.21 -7.56 -0.27
CA ASN A 13 8.26 -6.89 1.02
C ASN A 13 9.36 -5.83 1.09
N VAL A 14 10.54 -6.10 0.53
CA VAL A 14 11.61 -5.11 0.40
C VAL A 14 11.11 -3.90 -0.41
N GLN A 15 10.40 -4.11 -1.51
CA GLN A 15 9.79 -3.01 -2.28
C GLN A 15 8.77 -2.22 -1.46
N ARG A 16 7.95 -2.89 -0.63
CA ARG A 16 7.00 -2.23 0.29
C ARG A 16 7.72 -1.40 1.34
N ILE A 17 8.77 -1.91 1.97
CA ILE A 17 9.57 -1.18 2.96
C ILE A 17 10.21 0.06 2.33
N ILE A 18 10.85 -0.12 1.17
CA ILE A 18 11.46 0.99 0.41
C ILE A 18 10.40 2.05 0.10
N PHE A 19 9.23 1.66 -0.40
CA PHE A 19 8.12 2.58 -0.65
C PHE A 19 7.70 3.34 0.62
N LEU A 20 7.49 2.64 1.74
CA LEU A 20 7.07 3.26 2.99
C LEU A 20 8.10 4.27 3.52
N ILE A 21 9.40 4.00 3.36
CA ILE A 21 10.46 4.94 3.75
C ILE A 21 10.42 6.20 2.88
N PHE A 22 10.39 6.05 1.54
CA PHE A 22 10.30 7.19 0.63
C PHE A 22 9.00 7.99 0.83
N PHE A 23 7.90 7.32 1.11
CA PHE A 23 6.62 7.95 1.42
C PHE A 23 6.66 8.71 2.75
N LEU A 24 7.33 8.18 3.77
CA LEU A 24 7.52 8.87 5.05
C LEU A 24 8.37 10.15 4.89
N ILE A 25 9.43 10.09 4.09
CA ILE A 25 10.27 11.25 3.75
C ILE A 25 9.45 12.30 2.98
N PHE A 26 8.62 11.86 2.03
CA PHE A 26 7.71 12.75 1.31
C PHE A 26 6.71 13.44 2.25
N LEU A 27 6.09 12.68 3.16
CA LEU A 27 5.13 13.24 4.13
C LEU A 27 5.78 14.26 5.07
N SER A 28 7.00 14.00 5.53
CA SER A 28 7.72 14.93 6.41
C SER A 28 8.09 16.21 5.67
N LEU A 29 8.57 16.13 4.42
CA LEU A 29 8.82 17.30 3.57
C LEU A 29 7.53 18.09 3.29
N CYS A 30 6.44 17.40 2.98
CA CYS A 30 5.13 18.02 2.75
C CYS A 30 4.65 18.78 3.99
N LEU A 31 4.71 18.14 5.17
CA LEU A 31 4.33 18.77 6.43
C LEU A 31 5.15 20.02 6.73
N LEU A 32 6.46 19.95 6.47
CA LEU A 32 7.38 21.04 6.72
C LEU A 32 7.16 22.21 5.75
N SER A 33 6.79 21.92 4.51
CA SER A 33 6.39 22.92 3.51
C SER A 33 5.07 23.61 3.85
N LEU A 34 4.05 22.85 4.29
CA LEU A 34 2.72 23.37 4.61
C LEU A 34 2.72 24.26 5.86
N ASN A 35 3.60 23.99 6.82
CA ASN A 35 3.76 24.81 8.02
C ASN A 35 4.67 26.03 7.83
N GLY A 36 5.24 26.24 6.63
CA GLY A 36 6.08 27.39 6.33
C GLY A 36 7.45 27.42 7.02
N TYR A 37 7.86 26.32 7.67
CA TYR A 37 9.17 26.23 8.33
C TYR A 37 10.34 26.18 7.34
N ILE A 38 10.10 25.63 6.16
CA ILE A 38 11.09 25.57 5.08
C ILE A 38 10.68 26.53 3.95
N VAL A 39 11.61 27.42 3.56
CA VAL A 39 11.45 28.41 2.46
C VAL A 39 11.67 27.76 1.07
N ILE A 40 11.57 26.43 0.96
CA ILE A 40 11.62 25.75 -0.33
C ILE A 40 10.25 25.94 -0.99
N LYS A 41 10.13 27.03 -1.75
CA LYS A 41 8.99 27.27 -2.64
C LYS A 41 8.93 26.28 -3.81
N ASN A 42 10.02 25.56 -4.05
CA ASN A 42 10.10 24.66 -5.20
C ASN A 42 9.34 23.35 -4.93
N VAL A 43 8.14 23.26 -5.49
CA VAL A 43 7.26 22.09 -5.41
C VAL A 43 7.95 20.83 -5.92
N TRP A 44 8.80 20.95 -6.94
CA TRP A 44 9.53 19.84 -7.52
C TRP A 44 10.41 19.13 -6.49
N PHE A 45 11.03 19.88 -5.58
CA PHE A 45 11.89 19.30 -4.55
C PHE A 45 11.11 18.42 -3.56
N ILE A 46 9.89 18.82 -3.21
CA ILE A 46 9.02 18.10 -2.26
C ILE A 46 8.70 16.70 -2.80
N PHE A 47 8.50 16.56 -4.12
CA PHE A 47 8.17 15.29 -4.77
C PHE A 47 9.38 14.40 -5.08
N THR A 48 10.62 14.87 -4.88
CA THR A 48 11.84 14.10 -5.20
C THR A 48 11.90 12.71 -4.58
N PRO A 49 11.49 12.45 -3.31
CA PRO A 49 11.55 11.10 -2.75
C PRO A 49 10.68 10.11 -3.52
N LEU A 50 9.51 10.56 -4.00
CA LEU A 50 8.59 9.75 -4.78
C LEU A 50 9.11 9.49 -6.20
N TRP A 51 9.80 10.45 -6.81
CA TRP A 51 10.45 10.25 -8.11
C TRP A 51 11.58 9.24 -8.03
N ILE A 52 12.42 9.34 -6.99
CA ILE A 52 13.51 8.39 -6.76
C ILE A 52 12.95 6.98 -6.61
N TRP A 53 11.90 6.81 -5.81
CA TRP A 53 11.20 5.53 -5.69
C TRP A 53 10.68 5.04 -7.05
N ASN A 54 10.04 5.92 -7.82
CA ASN A 54 9.47 5.55 -9.12
C ASN A 54 10.54 5.05 -10.10
N ILE A 55 11.69 5.74 -10.17
CA ILE A 55 12.83 5.38 -11.01
C ILE A 55 13.45 4.06 -10.53
N LEU A 56 13.55 3.84 -9.21
CA LEU A 56 14.08 2.61 -8.64
C LEU A 56 13.22 1.40 -9.02
N VAL A 57 11.89 1.52 -8.94
CA VAL A 57 10.97 0.45 -9.37
C VAL A 57 11.09 0.20 -10.87
N PHE A 58 11.16 1.27 -11.69
CA PHE A 58 11.26 1.14 -13.14
C PHE A 58 12.58 0.48 -13.58
N THR A 59 13.71 0.86 -12.98
CA THR A 59 15.02 0.24 -13.24
C THR A 59 15.05 -1.22 -12.80
N SER A 60 14.40 -1.56 -11.67
CA SER A 60 14.25 -2.93 -11.19
C SER A 60 13.41 -3.79 -12.14
N LEU A 61 12.38 -3.23 -12.75
CA LEU A 61 11.57 -3.92 -13.76
C LEU A 61 12.38 -4.20 -15.04
N ILE A 62 13.13 -3.21 -15.52
CA ILE A 62 13.97 -3.37 -16.72
C ILE A 62 15.07 -4.41 -16.50
N SER A 63 15.78 -4.34 -15.36
CA SER A 63 16.85 -5.29 -15.05
C SER A 63 16.34 -6.72 -14.98
N LEU A 64 15.16 -6.93 -14.39
CA LEU A 64 14.52 -8.25 -14.32
C LEU A 64 14.17 -8.79 -15.71
N SER A 65 13.70 -7.93 -16.62
CA SER A 65 13.36 -8.30 -18.00
C SER A 65 14.59 -8.71 -18.81
N ILE A 66 15.71 -8.00 -18.65
CA ILE A 66 16.98 -8.31 -19.32
C ILE A 66 17.54 -9.64 -18.81
N ILE A 67 17.63 -9.81 -17.48
CA ILE A 67 18.24 -10.99 -16.85
C ILE A 67 17.45 -12.26 -17.14
N LYS A 68 16.11 -12.21 -17.07
CA LYS A 68 15.28 -13.41 -17.26
C LYS A 68 14.98 -13.70 -18.74
N CYS A 69 15.47 -12.88 -19.68
CA CYS A 69 15.01 -12.87 -21.08
C CYS A 69 13.49 -13.04 -21.14
N ALA A 70 12.80 -12.35 -20.21
CA ALA A 70 11.41 -12.61 -19.94
C ALA A 70 10.64 -12.12 -21.16
N ARG A 71 9.94 -13.03 -21.85
CA ARG A 71 8.91 -12.62 -22.82
C ARG A 71 8.05 -11.55 -22.15
N LEU A 72 7.71 -10.49 -22.89
CA LEU A 72 6.76 -9.45 -22.50
C LEU A 72 5.45 -10.11 -22.07
N THR A 73 5.37 -10.47 -20.79
CA THR A 73 4.15 -11.03 -20.22
C THR A 73 3.18 -9.87 -20.05
N LYS A 74 1.88 -10.16 -20.19
CA LYS A 74 0.81 -9.16 -19.97
C LYS A 74 0.97 -8.44 -18.61
N PHE A 75 1.50 -9.14 -17.61
CA PHE A 75 1.79 -8.60 -16.27
C PHE A 75 2.91 -7.56 -16.25
N PHE A 76 4.02 -7.81 -16.95
CA PHE A 76 5.10 -6.83 -17.03
C PHE A 76 4.61 -5.51 -17.65
N VAL A 77 3.87 -5.62 -18.75
CA VAL A 77 3.27 -4.45 -19.42
C VAL A 77 2.29 -3.74 -18.48
N PHE A 78 1.44 -4.49 -17.78
CA PHE A 78 0.50 -3.94 -16.80
C PHE A 78 1.20 -3.13 -15.70
N TYR A 79 2.26 -3.65 -15.07
CA TYR A 79 3.02 -2.93 -14.05
C TYR A 79 3.75 -1.70 -14.60
N CYS A 80 4.32 -1.79 -15.81
CA CYS A 80 4.94 -0.63 -16.45
C CYS A 80 3.91 0.48 -16.71
N ILE A 81 2.73 0.12 -17.22
CA ILE A 81 1.64 1.08 -17.43
C ILE A 81 1.23 1.71 -16.11
N TYR A 82 1.02 0.90 -15.06
CA TYR A 82 0.66 1.39 -13.72
C TYR A 82 1.69 2.39 -13.17
N GLN A 83 2.98 2.05 -13.28
CA GLN A 83 4.08 2.89 -12.83
C GLN A 83 4.17 4.22 -13.60
N VAL A 84 3.96 4.18 -14.92
CA VAL A 84 3.93 5.37 -15.76
C VAL A 84 2.76 6.28 -15.36
N HIS A 85 1.58 5.74 -15.08
CA HIS A 85 0.44 6.56 -14.66
C HIS A 85 0.67 7.24 -13.29
N ILE A 86 1.30 6.55 -12.32
CA ILE A 86 1.70 7.17 -11.04
C ILE A 86 2.68 8.32 -11.26
N PHE A 87 3.68 8.11 -12.11
CA PHE A 87 4.67 9.14 -12.43
C PHE A 87 4.02 10.35 -13.13
N LEU A 88 3.16 10.11 -14.12
CA LEU A 88 2.42 11.18 -14.80
C LEU A 88 1.54 11.99 -13.84
N PHE A 89 0.87 11.33 -12.90
CA PHE A 89 0.08 12.02 -11.88
C PHE A 89 0.94 12.99 -11.05
N GLN A 90 2.11 12.55 -10.59
CA GLN A 90 3.03 13.40 -9.82
C GLN A 90 3.51 14.60 -10.65
N MET A 91 3.81 14.39 -11.92
CA MET A 91 4.22 15.48 -12.83
C MET A 91 3.10 16.51 -13.03
N PHE A 92 1.86 16.07 -13.23
CA PHE A 92 0.74 17.00 -13.37
C PHE A 92 0.45 17.77 -12.09
N ILE A 93 0.59 17.16 -10.91
CA ILE A 93 0.46 17.88 -9.64
C ILE A 93 1.53 18.98 -9.54
N CYS A 94 2.79 18.67 -9.83
CA CYS A 94 3.86 19.68 -9.80
C CYS A 94 3.60 20.83 -10.77
N LEU A 95 3.22 20.53 -12.01
CA LEU A 95 2.88 21.54 -13.02
C LEU A 95 1.71 22.41 -12.58
N LYS A 96 0.67 21.81 -11.98
CA LYS A 96 -0.49 22.53 -11.46
C LYS A 96 -0.11 23.45 -10.30
N LEU A 97 0.69 22.96 -9.36
CA LEU A 97 1.09 23.75 -8.19
C LEU A 97 2.05 24.89 -8.55
N GLU A 98 2.86 24.75 -9.60
CA GLU A 98 3.77 25.81 -10.05
C GLU A 98 3.09 26.85 -10.95
N SER A 99 2.38 26.39 -11.99
CA SER A 99 1.88 27.27 -13.04
C SER A 99 0.39 27.59 -12.93
N ASN A 100 -0.36 26.83 -12.12
CA ASN A 100 -1.81 26.90 -11.94
C ASN A 100 -2.64 26.89 -13.25
N THR A 101 -2.06 26.41 -14.36
CA THR A 101 -2.62 26.55 -15.71
C THR A 101 -3.77 25.58 -16.03
N PHE A 102 -3.72 24.34 -15.49
CA PHE A 102 -4.66 23.28 -15.85
C PHE A 102 -5.78 23.10 -14.81
N PRO A 103 -7.00 22.69 -15.17
CA PRO A 103 -8.01 22.28 -14.18
C PRO A 103 -7.58 20.99 -13.45
N TRP A 104 -8.04 20.80 -12.23
CA TRP A 104 -7.79 19.63 -11.39
C TRP A 104 -8.30 18.33 -12.01
N CYS A 105 -9.40 18.38 -12.77
CA CYS A 105 -9.87 17.23 -13.53
C CYS A 105 -8.82 16.70 -14.52
N VAL A 106 -8.02 17.57 -15.14
CA VAL A 106 -6.93 17.17 -16.05
C VAL A 106 -5.77 16.54 -15.28
N VAL A 107 -5.43 17.11 -14.13
CA VAL A 107 -4.38 16.57 -13.23
C VAL A 107 -4.71 15.16 -12.76
N LEU A 108 -6.00 14.85 -12.58
CA LEU A 108 -6.48 13.55 -12.13
C LEU A 108 -6.65 12.51 -13.26
N ILE A 109 -6.45 12.86 -14.54
CA ILE A 109 -6.58 11.93 -15.68
C ILE A 109 -5.76 10.64 -15.50
N PRO A 110 -4.47 10.68 -15.11
CA PRO A 110 -3.72 9.44 -14.92
C PRO A 110 -4.30 8.56 -13.81
N VAL A 111 -4.90 9.17 -12.78
CA VAL A 111 -5.56 8.42 -11.70
C VAL A 111 -6.83 7.75 -12.20
N PHE A 112 -7.61 8.39 -13.08
CA PHE A 112 -8.73 7.74 -13.75
C PHE A 112 -8.26 6.53 -14.58
N GLY A 113 -7.13 6.66 -15.28
CA GLY A 113 -6.48 5.54 -15.96
C GLY A 113 -6.14 4.39 -15.01
N LEU A 114 -5.55 4.69 -13.84
CA LEU A 114 -5.25 3.69 -12.80
C LEU A 114 -6.51 2.97 -12.29
N CYS A 115 -7.62 3.69 -12.10
CA CYS A 115 -8.89 3.09 -11.69
C CYS A 115 -9.44 2.12 -12.76
N LEU A 116 -9.36 2.50 -14.04
CA LEU A 116 -9.78 1.62 -15.14
C LEU A 116 -8.90 0.36 -15.20
N LEU A 117 -7.59 0.51 -15.02
CA LEU A 117 -6.65 -0.61 -14.94
C LEU A 117 -6.96 -1.52 -13.75
N GLY A 118 -7.34 -0.98 -12.59
CA GLY A 118 -7.72 -1.78 -11.44
C GLY A 118 -9.02 -2.57 -11.63
N PHE A 119 -9.99 -2.07 -12.41
CA PHE A 119 -11.15 -2.90 -12.81
C PHE A 119 -10.74 -4.10 -13.67
N LEU A 120 -9.69 -3.98 -14.49
CA LEU A 120 -9.17 -5.10 -15.29
C LEU A 120 -8.56 -6.19 -14.41
N THR A 121 -8.08 -5.88 -13.20
CA THR A 121 -7.46 -6.89 -12.32
C THR A 121 -8.46 -7.76 -11.56
N VAL A 122 -9.75 -7.41 -11.60
CA VAL A 122 -10.85 -8.26 -11.12
C VAL A 122 -11.10 -9.47 -12.04
N THR A 123 -10.60 -9.42 -13.28
CA THR A 123 -10.74 -10.51 -14.26
C THR A 123 -10.00 -11.78 -13.81
N LYS A 124 -10.48 -12.94 -14.28
CA LYS A 124 -10.04 -14.28 -13.85
C LYS A 124 -8.53 -14.50 -14.02
N ASP A 125 -7.92 -13.88 -15.03
CA ASP A 125 -6.50 -14.02 -15.34
C ASP A 125 -5.58 -13.34 -14.29
N PHE A 126 -6.05 -12.26 -13.68
CA PHE A 126 -5.31 -11.50 -12.66
C PHE A 126 -5.61 -11.96 -11.23
N ARG A 127 -6.79 -12.58 -11.00
CA ARG A 127 -7.17 -13.19 -9.71
C ARG A 127 -6.16 -14.21 -9.19
N ARG A 128 -5.40 -14.85 -10.08
CA ARG A 128 -4.41 -15.88 -9.73
C ARG A 128 -3.15 -15.34 -9.03
N LEU A 129 -2.95 -14.02 -8.99
CA LEU A 129 -1.66 -13.42 -8.60
C LEU A 129 -1.66 -12.66 -7.26
N ASN A 130 -2.79 -12.52 -6.56
CA ASN A 130 -2.84 -11.91 -5.23
C ASN A 130 -2.30 -10.47 -5.10
N VAL A 131 -2.32 -9.64 -6.17
CA VAL A 131 -1.80 -8.25 -6.14
C VAL A 131 -2.90 -7.18 -6.14
N TYR A 132 -4.14 -7.54 -5.80
CA TYR A 132 -5.34 -6.75 -6.12
C TYR A 132 -5.78 -5.72 -5.06
N GLU A 133 -5.24 -5.74 -3.85
CA GLU A 133 -5.87 -5.04 -2.71
C GLU A 133 -5.94 -3.51 -2.90
N LEU A 134 -4.86 -2.88 -3.36
CA LEU A 134 -4.82 -1.43 -3.60
C LEU A 134 -5.55 -1.02 -4.87
N GLU A 135 -5.42 -1.81 -5.95
CA GLU A 135 -5.99 -1.50 -7.26
C GLU A 135 -7.52 -1.56 -7.22
N VAL A 136 -8.08 -2.57 -6.54
CA VAL A 136 -9.52 -2.69 -6.32
C VAL A 136 -10.00 -1.57 -5.41
N PHE A 137 -9.27 -1.24 -4.35
CA PHE A 137 -9.61 -0.11 -3.47
C PHE A 137 -9.68 1.21 -4.25
N LEU A 138 -8.70 1.47 -5.12
CA LEU A 138 -8.68 2.67 -5.97
C LEU A 138 -9.85 2.67 -6.96
N SER A 139 -10.15 1.53 -7.58
CA SER A 139 -11.23 1.37 -8.56
C SER A 139 -12.61 1.62 -7.94
N LEU A 140 -12.86 1.07 -6.74
CA LEU A 140 -14.10 1.29 -5.99
C LEU A 140 -14.29 2.77 -5.61
N ASN A 141 -13.19 3.50 -5.45
CA ASN A 141 -13.18 4.92 -5.11
C ASN A 141 -13.14 5.86 -6.33
N LEU A 142 -13.28 5.35 -7.57
CA LEU A 142 -13.35 6.20 -8.76
C LEU A 142 -14.40 7.33 -8.66
N PRO A 143 -15.64 7.11 -8.17
CA PRO A 143 -16.60 8.19 -8.01
C PRO A 143 -16.12 9.29 -7.05
N CYS A 144 -15.42 8.91 -5.99
CA CYS A 144 -14.84 9.85 -5.02
C CYS A 144 -13.79 10.74 -5.72
N ILE A 145 -12.90 10.16 -6.51
CA ILE A 145 -11.82 10.88 -7.21
C ILE A 145 -12.40 11.88 -8.22
N ILE A 146 -13.47 11.50 -8.93
CA ILE A 146 -14.18 12.40 -9.86
C ILE A 146 -14.78 13.59 -9.10
N LEU A 147 -15.50 13.32 -8.00
CA LEU A 147 -16.13 14.38 -7.20
C LEU A 147 -15.09 15.32 -6.55
N ILE A 148 -13.94 14.79 -6.12
CA ILE A 148 -12.81 15.60 -5.64
C ILE A 148 -12.32 16.55 -6.73
N GLY A 149 -12.11 16.05 -7.95
CA GLY A 149 -11.68 16.88 -9.08
C GLY A 149 -12.66 18.01 -9.38
N LEU A 150 -13.95 17.67 -9.48
CA LEU A 150 -15.03 18.65 -9.73
C LEU A 150 -15.15 19.69 -8.61
N ARG A 151 -14.93 19.28 -7.35
CA ARG A 151 -14.92 20.21 -6.21
C ARG A 151 -13.73 21.16 -6.26
N LEU A 152 -12.54 20.64 -6.54
CA LEU A 152 -11.32 21.43 -6.64
C LEU A 152 -11.37 22.44 -7.79
N ASP A 153 -12.10 22.10 -8.87
CA ASP A 153 -12.39 23.00 -9.99
C ASP A 153 -13.57 23.96 -9.73
N ASN A 154 -14.13 23.95 -8.51
CA ASN A 154 -15.29 24.75 -8.12
C ASN A 154 -16.55 24.52 -8.97
N CYS A 155 -16.66 23.40 -9.70
CA CYS A 155 -17.87 23.05 -10.45
C CYS A 155 -19.02 22.66 -9.52
N ILE A 156 -18.69 22.12 -8.34
CA ILE A 156 -19.65 21.68 -7.32
C ILE A 156 -19.32 22.38 -5.99
N HIS A 157 -20.35 22.80 -5.25
CA HIS A 157 -20.21 23.53 -3.98
C HIS A 157 -20.57 22.74 -2.71
N TRP A 158 -20.73 21.42 -2.83
CA TRP A 158 -21.07 20.54 -1.71
C TRP A 158 -19.96 20.48 -0.64
N SER A 159 -20.32 20.06 0.57
CA SER A 159 -19.33 19.80 1.62
C SER A 159 -18.41 18.65 1.24
N TRP A 160 -17.18 18.70 1.73
CA TRP A 160 -16.19 17.65 1.56
C TRP A 160 -16.65 16.33 2.16
N ALA A 161 -17.40 16.37 3.26
CA ALA A 161 -18.06 15.19 3.82
C ALA A 161 -18.97 14.47 2.80
N VAL A 162 -19.74 15.20 2.00
CA VAL A 162 -20.66 14.64 0.99
C VAL A 162 -19.89 14.10 -0.22
N ILE A 163 -18.87 14.83 -0.68
CA ILE A 163 -18.02 14.41 -1.81
C ILE A 163 -17.31 13.07 -1.52
N LEU A 164 -16.95 12.85 -0.26
CA LEU A 164 -16.27 11.63 0.20
C LEU A 164 -17.22 10.49 0.56
N ILE A 165 -18.53 10.57 0.29
CA ILE A 165 -19.49 9.47 0.55
C ILE A 165 -19.01 8.12 -0.01
N PRO A 166 -18.53 8.01 -1.26
CA PRO A 166 -18.04 6.72 -1.77
C PRO A 166 -16.87 6.19 -0.95
N PHE A 167 -15.97 7.08 -0.51
CA PHE A 167 -14.86 6.75 0.37
C PHE A 167 -15.36 6.28 1.74
N TRP A 168 -16.32 6.97 2.36
CA TRP A 168 -16.91 6.55 3.64
C TRP A 168 -17.54 5.16 3.58
N ILE A 169 -18.16 4.79 2.45
CA ILE A 169 -18.69 3.44 2.24
C ILE A 169 -17.56 2.41 2.25
N THR A 170 -16.46 2.66 1.55
CA THR A 170 -15.29 1.74 1.58
C THR A 170 -14.67 1.66 2.97
N MET A 171 -14.59 2.78 3.69
CA MET A 171 -14.08 2.83 5.06
C MET A 171 -15.00 2.10 6.04
N ALA A 172 -16.32 2.17 5.85
CA ALA A 172 -17.27 1.39 6.65
C ALA A 172 -17.06 -0.12 6.46
N PHE A 173 -16.83 -0.57 5.23
CA PHE A 173 -16.49 -1.96 4.97
C PHE A 173 -15.16 -2.36 5.63
N LEU A 174 -14.15 -1.48 5.60
CA LEU A 174 -12.90 -1.70 6.33
C LEU A 174 -13.16 -1.84 7.83
N VAL A 175 -13.97 -0.99 8.45
CA VAL A 175 -14.31 -1.10 9.89
C VAL A 175 -14.97 -2.45 10.21
N VAL A 176 -15.89 -2.94 9.36
CA VAL A 176 -16.49 -4.28 9.54
C VAL A 176 -15.41 -5.36 9.46
N GLN A 177 -14.50 -5.27 8.50
CA GLN A 177 -13.37 -6.20 8.37
C GLN A 177 -12.45 -6.16 9.60
N LEU A 178 -12.22 -4.99 10.19
CA LEU A 178 -11.44 -4.83 11.42
C LEU A 178 -12.14 -5.49 12.61
N LEU A 179 -13.44 -5.26 12.79
CA LEU A 179 -14.21 -5.87 13.88
C LEU A 179 -14.19 -7.40 13.79
N HIS A 180 -14.36 -7.93 12.58
CA HIS A 180 -14.24 -9.36 12.33
C HIS A 180 -12.83 -9.88 12.66
N GLY A 181 -11.78 -9.15 12.28
CA GLY A 181 -10.39 -9.47 12.64
C GLY A 181 -10.16 -9.49 14.15
N LEU A 182 -10.63 -8.47 14.87
CA LEU A 182 -10.51 -8.41 16.33
C LEU A 182 -11.28 -9.54 17.02
N PHE A 183 -12.46 -9.89 16.51
CA PHE A 183 -13.22 -11.05 16.99
C PHE A 183 -12.44 -12.36 16.81
N LEU A 184 -11.81 -12.55 15.65
CA LEU A 184 -10.92 -13.70 15.41
C LEU A 184 -9.74 -13.73 16.38
N VAL A 185 -9.12 -12.58 16.67
CA VAL A 185 -8.03 -12.48 17.66
C VAL A 185 -8.52 -12.88 19.05
N ALA A 186 -9.71 -12.45 19.47
CA ALA A 186 -10.29 -12.81 20.76
C ALA A 186 -10.53 -14.33 20.87
N ILE A 187 -11.07 -14.95 19.83
CA ILE A 187 -11.23 -16.42 19.77
C ILE A 187 -9.88 -17.12 19.81
N LEU A 188 -8.90 -16.65 19.03
CA LEU A 188 -7.59 -17.26 18.95
C LEU A 188 -6.83 -17.18 20.28
N CYS A 189 -7.01 -16.10 21.03
CA CYS A 189 -6.45 -15.93 22.37
C CYS A 189 -7.01 -16.95 23.38
N GLY A 190 -8.29 -17.31 23.24
CA GLY A 190 -8.94 -18.33 24.05
C GLY A 190 -8.66 -19.78 23.62
N SER A 191 -8.05 -19.98 22.45
CA SER A 191 -7.80 -21.31 21.88
C SER A 191 -6.37 -21.79 22.14
N ASN A 192 -6.25 -22.97 22.73
CA ASN A 192 -4.98 -23.68 22.94
C ASN A 192 -4.63 -24.65 21.80
N HIS A 193 -5.40 -24.68 20.71
CA HIS A 193 -5.24 -25.66 19.63
C HIS A 193 -4.11 -25.36 18.64
N PHE A 194 -3.51 -24.17 18.66
CA PHE A 194 -2.46 -23.77 17.73
C PHE A 194 -1.09 -23.68 18.40
N GLU A 195 -0.02 -23.96 17.63
CA GLU A 195 1.34 -23.70 18.07
C GLU A 195 1.51 -22.23 18.49
N GLN A 196 2.10 -22.03 19.65
CA GLN A 196 2.17 -20.72 20.33
C GLN A 196 2.87 -19.64 19.50
N LYS A 197 3.82 -20.03 18.63
CA LYS A 197 4.58 -19.12 17.76
C LYS A 197 3.72 -18.56 16.62
N ASP A 198 2.89 -19.38 15.98
CA ASP A 198 2.05 -18.97 14.85
C ASP A 198 0.81 -18.18 15.30
N ARG A 199 0.27 -18.56 16.46
CA ARG A 199 -0.81 -17.82 17.13
C ARG A 199 -0.39 -16.39 17.44
N ASN A 200 0.76 -16.20 18.09
CA ASN A 200 1.24 -14.87 18.48
C ASN A 200 1.50 -13.97 17.26
N GLN A 201 2.06 -14.51 16.18
CA GLN A 201 2.28 -13.76 14.95
C GLN A 201 0.98 -13.33 14.27
N THR A 202 -0.03 -14.21 14.25
CA THR A 202 -1.35 -13.90 13.70
C THR A 202 -2.03 -12.80 14.51
N ILE A 203 -1.94 -12.87 15.84
CA ILE A 203 -2.46 -11.83 16.74
C ILE A 203 -1.77 -10.48 16.50
N ILE A 204 -0.43 -10.46 16.40
CA ILE A 204 0.35 -9.24 16.13
C ILE A 204 -0.04 -8.65 14.76
N ARG A 205 -0.19 -9.49 13.73
CA ARG A 205 -0.59 -9.06 12.38
C ARG A 205 -1.96 -8.38 12.38
N ILE A 206 -2.98 -9.07 12.88
CA ILE A 206 -4.35 -8.55 12.86
C ILE A 206 -4.48 -7.29 13.70
N THR A 207 -3.86 -7.27 14.88
CA THR A 207 -3.85 -6.10 15.77
C THR A 207 -3.12 -4.92 15.13
N GLY A 208 -1.96 -5.17 14.51
CA GLY A 208 -1.17 -4.15 13.83
C GLY A 208 -1.93 -3.49 12.67
N TYR A 209 -2.49 -4.29 11.76
CA TYR A 209 -3.29 -3.77 10.64
C TYR A 209 -4.54 -3.01 11.13
N SER A 210 -5.16 -3.46 12.22
CA SER A 210 -6.30 -2.75 12.83
C SER A 210 -5.92 -1.39 13.38
N SER A 211 -4.77 -1.29 14.06
CA SER A 211 -4.25 -0.02 14.57
C SER A 211 -3.96 0.97 13.44
N VAL A 212 -3.31 0.52 12.36
CA VAL A 212 -3.03 1.34 11.18
C VAL A 212 -4.30 1.88 10.55
N ALA A 213 -5.28 1.02 10.31
CA ALA A 213 -6.55 1.41 9.70
C ALA A 213 -7.32 2.42 10.56
N PHE A 214 -7.27 2.27 11.88
CA PHE A 214 -7.83 3.23 12.82
C PHE A 214 -7.13 4.59 12.78
N SER A 215 -5.80 4.62 12.75
CA SER A 215 -5.04 5.88 12.60
C SER A 215 -5.35 6.58 11.26
N PHE A 216 -5.49 5.82 10.18
CA PHE A 216 -5.86 6.35 8.86
C PHE A 216 -7.30 6.90 8.83
N LEU A 217 -8.24 6.29 9.55
CA LEU A 217 -9.60 6.81 9.76
C LEU A 217 -9.58 8.16 10.46
N ILE A 218 -8.82 8.30 11.55
CA ILE A 218 -8.70 9.57 12.29
C ILE A 218 -8.14 10.66 11.37
N PHE A 219 -7.06 10.36 10.62
CA PHE A 219 -6.51 11.29 9.62
C PHE A 219 -7.59 11.77 8.64
N SER A 220 -8.38 10.83 8.11
CA SER A 220 -9.43 11.14 7.14
C SER A 220 -10.50 12.07 7.72
N ILE A 221 -10.94 11.83 8.96
CA ILE A 221 -11.92 12.68 9.65
C ILE A 221 -11.34 14.09 9.88
N PHE A 222 -10.12 14.19 10.40
CA PHE A 222 -9.47 15.48 10.63
C PHE A 222 -9.28 16.29 9.35
N LEU A 223 -8.92 15.62 8.25
CA LEU A 223 -8.79 16.23 6.94
C LEU A 223 -10.13 16.83 6.48
N VAL A 224 -11.23 16.09 6.62
CA VAL A 224 -12.57 16.57 6.25
C VAL A 224 -13.01 17.75 7.12
N CYS A 225 -12.84 17.66 8.43
CA CYS A 225 -13.17 18.76 9.35
C CYS A 225 -12.43 20.06 8.99
N LYS A 226 -11.16 19.95 8.58
CA LYS A 226 -10.37 21.09 8.14
C LYS A 226 -10.84 21.63 6.79
N LEU A 227 -11.08 20.74 5.82
CA LEU A 227 -11.51 21.11 4.47
C LEU A 227 -12.89 21.78 4.46
N ASP A 228 -13.81 21.34 5.31
CA ASP A 228 -15.13 21.95 5.51
C ASP A 228 -15.11 23.20 6.41
N LYS A 229 -13.91 23.64 6.85
CA LYS A 229 -13.71 24.81 7.73
C LYS A 229 -14.50 24.74 9.05
N ILE A 230 -14.81 23.54 9.52
CA ILE A 230 -15.54 23.31 10.77
C ILE A 230 -14.64 23.62 11.96
N HIS A 231 -13.37 23.20 11.89
CA HIS A 231 -12.37 23.41 12.92
C HIS A 231 -11.03 23.88 12.34
N SER A 232 -10.36 24.78 13.06
CA SER A 232 -9.06 25.33 12.68
C SER A 232 -7.89 24.47 13.18
N PHE A 233 -7.88 23.17 12.83
CA PHE A 233 -6.76 22.28 13.15
C PHE A 233 -5.47 22.72 12.45
N THR A 234 -4.32 22.52 13.09
CA THR A 234 -3.02 22.75 12.45
C THR A 234 -2.68 21.61 11.49
N TYR A 235 -1.83 21.83 10.48
CA TYR A 235 -1.43 20.75 9.58
C TYR A 235 -0.67 19.64 10.32
N VAL A 236 0.07 19.96 11.40
CA VAL A 236 0.71 18.94 12.25
C VAL A 236 -0.30 18.01 12.89
N GLU A 237 -1.37 18.55 13.47
CA GLU A 237 -2.43 17.74 14.09
C GLU A 237 -3.09 16.83 13.08
N ILE A 238 -3.39 17.35 11.87
CA ILE A 238 -4.04 16.58 10.81
C ILE A 238 -3.12 15.47 10.32
N PHE A 239 -1.86 15.75 9.99
CA PHE A 239 -0.95 14.76 9.41
C PHE A 239 -0.34 13.79 10.44
N SER A 240 -0.42 14.09 11.73
CA SER A 240 0.14 13.22 12.78
C SER A 240 -0.36 11.77 12.77
N PRO A 241 -1.68 11.48 12.62
CA PRO A 241 -2.17 10.10 12.63
C PRO A 241 -1.73 9.36 11.36
N LEU A 242 -1.56 10.08 10.23
CA LEU A 242 -1.05 9.50 9.00
C LEU A 242 0.41 9.07 9.16
N ILE A 243 1.27 9.93 9.70
CA ILE A 243 2.69 9.61 9.96
C ILE A 243 2.79 8.40 10.90
N ILE A 244 2.01 8.38 11.99
CA ILE A 244 1.95 7.25 12.92
C ILE A 244 1.53 5.98 12.18
N SER A 245 0.49 6.05 11.32
CA SER A 245 0.03 4.88 10.56
C SER A 245 1.10 4.31 9.63
N VAL A 246 1.90 5.16 8.97
CA VAL A 246 2.98 4.75 8.08
C VAL A 246 4.14 4.12 8.86
N ILE A 247 4.50 4.69 10.01
CA ILE A 247 5.52 4.13 10.90
C ILE A 247 5.08 2.76 11.44
N LEU A 248 3.84 2.64 11.89
CA LEU A 248 3.27 1.36 12.36
C LEU A 248 3.26 0.31 11.23
N MET A 249 2.91 0.70 10.00
CA MET A 249 2.99 -0.20 8.84
C MET A 249 4.42 -0.63 8.54
N LEU A 250 5.39 0.27 8.65
CA LEU A 250 6.80 -0.05 8.43
C LEU A 250 7.32 -1.04 9.47
N ILE A 251 7.04 -0.77 10.75
CA ILE A 251 7.33 -1.66 11.87
C ILE A 251 6.70 -3.04 11.61
N LEU A 252 5.41 -3.09 11.33
CA LEU A 252 4.69 -4.34 11.10
C LEU A 252 5.28 -5.12 9.92
N THR A 253 5.63 -4.45 8.82
CA THR A 253 6.22 -5.11 7.65
C THR A 253 7.56 -5.76 8.00
N VAL A 254 8.43 -5.07 8.75
CA VAL A 254 9.72 -5.62 9.20
C VAL A 254 9.55 -6.80 10.16
N PHE A 255 8.66 -6.68 11.14
CA PHE A 255 8.43 -7.74 12.14
C PHE A 255 7.76 -8.99 11.58
N THR A 256 6.98 -8.85 10.51
CA THR A 256 6.25 -9.98 9.91
C THR A 256 7.08 -10.85 8.98
N GLU A 257 8.26 -10.37 8.54
CA GLU A 257 9.21 -11.13 7.72
C GLU A 257 10.14 -12.06 8.52
N TYR A 258 10.53 -11.65 9.72
CA TYR A 258 11.53 -12.36 10.53
C TYR A 258 11.18 -13.81 10.93
N PRO A 259 9.91 -14.23 11.08
CA PRO A 259 9.61 -15.61 11.47
C PRO A 259 9.43 -16.59 10.30
N ASN A 260 9.13 -16.12 9.08
CA ASN A 260 8.89 -17.02 7.94
C ASN A 260 10.18 -17.67 7.43
N SER A 261 11.34 -17.02 7.59
CA SER A 261 12.65 -17.61 7.27
C SER A 261 13.02 -18.72 8.26
N ILE A 262 12.84 -18.48 9.56
CA ILE A 262 13.25 -19.41 10.63
C ILE A 262 12.32 -20.63 10.72
N ILE A 263 11.00 -20.47 10.51
CA ILE A 263 10.07 -21.61 10.53
C ILE A 263 10.32 -22.54 9.34
N PHE A 264 10.65 -21.99 8.17
CA PHE A 264 10.96 -22.78 6.98
C PHE A 264 12.33 -23.48 7.08
N GLU A 265 13.31 -22.84 7.70
CA GLU A 265 14.63 -23.41 7.99
C GLU A 265 14.56 -24.51 9.07
N ALA A 266 13.72 -24.33 10.10
CA ALA A 266 13.48 -25.34 11.15
C ALA A 266 12.67 -26.55 10.65
N LEU A 267 11.75 -26.37 9.70
CA LEU A 267 11.04 -27.49 9.05
C LEU A 267 11.98 -28.35 8.18
N HIS A 268 13.04 -27.76 7.65
CA HIS A 268 14.01 -28.47 6.82
C HIS A 268 15.06 -29.24 7.65
N THR A 269 15.40 -28.77 8.86
CA THR A 269 16.27 -29.53 9.77
C THR A 269 15.53 -30.72 10.39
N LEU A 270 14.23 -30.59 10.66
CA LEU A 270 13.39 -31.70 11.17
C LEU A 270 13.09 -32.79 10.12
N HIS A 271 13.06 -32.45 8.83
CA HIS A 271 12.83 -33.44 7.76
C HIS A 271 14.12 -34.10 7.24
N GLY A 272 15.30 -33.62 7.68
CA GLY A 272 16.61 -34.14 7.26
C GLY A 272 17.13 -35.34 8.07
N GLU A 273 16.55 -35.67 9.22
CA GLU A 273 17.05 -36.75 10.11
C GLU A 273 16.31 -38.10 9.99
N ASN A 274 15.22 -38.20 9.22
CA ASN A 274 14.41 -39.43 9.13
C ASN A 274 14.47 -40.14 7.76
N SER A 275 15.67 -40.36 7.22
CA SER A 275 15.83 -41.33 6.13
C SER A 275 17.13 -42.15 6.25
N SER A 276 17.17 -43.05 7.24
CA SER A 276 17.92 -44.31 7.11
C SER A 276 17.01 -45.36 6.49
N PRO A 277 17.30 -45.90 5.29
CA PRO A 277 16.67 -47.13 4.85
C PRO A 277 17.49 -48.33 5.33
N GLY A 278 16.96 -49.04 6.32
CA GLY A 278 17.35 -50.42 6.59
C GLY A 278 16.95 -51.30 5.41
N TYR A 279 17.93 -51.90 4.74
CA TYR A 279 17.72 -52.97 3.78
C TYR A 279 18.01 -54.31 4.47
N PHE A 280 17.00 -55.19 4.57
CA PHE A 280 17.22 -56.62 4.78
C PHE A 280 16.29 -57.46 3.89
N SER A 281 16.90 -58.53 3.35
CA SER A 281 16.40 -59.66 2.56
C SER A 281 16.06 -59.37 1.09
N GLY A 282 16.53 -60.14 0.11
CA GLY A 282 17.40 -61.32 0.07
C GLY A 282 17.17 -62.07 -1.23
N THR A 283 18.24 -62.50 -1.92
CA THR A 283 18.30 -63.66 -2.83
C THR A 283 19.74 -63.85 -3.34
N GLN A 284 20.50 -64.72 -2.68
CA GLN A 284 21.21 -65.90 -3.21
C GLN A 284 22.16 -66.44 -2.13
#